data_AF-A0AAW6WTI8-F1
#
_entry.id   AF-A0AAW6WTI8-F1
#
_cell.length_a   1.000
_cell.length_b   1.000
_cell.length_c   1.000
_cell.angle_alpha   90.00
_cell.angle_beta   90.00
_cell.angle_gamma   90.00
#
_symmetry.space_group_name_H-M   'P 1'
#
loop_
_entity.id
_entity.type
_entity.pdbx_description
1 polymer ?
#
loop_
_entity_poly.entity_id
_entity_poly.type
_entity_poly.pdbx_seq_one_letter_code
_entity_poly.pdbx_strand_id
1 'polypeptide(L)'
;MLMTKAPGIEPASTNMPDASRILGMQRIVSLVYAGRDVTPLWNELMQRVTADSTDAAALMDLAIILQTLGRTEEARQILKNAVQLRRDFRVVHGNGTGPRLLAFVTEGDFMANTPLDFLLAGSDCVLWLRYVDLQTSALIGLPEHDVAFMAIGESTENAPLLAHMQGLLAKFDGLVMNRNPELIARLTRDGVSGMLANESSILSPTTHRISRDDLAAVGAGAKQLKDCAPGLAFPLVVRPLSTHAGNGMERVSDPAELAAFLAAQPASELYVAPFIDFRGADGYYNKQRVVFIDGKAFASHMALSDHWIVHYLSAGMGQSAAKRAVEQAWMEDFDRDFAVRHEESFAALCRHIKLDYFGIDCAELPDGRLLVFELDVAMVVHNMDDPIVYPYKQVAMRKLFDGFVDAIRRRAGSTL
;
A
#
# COMPACT_ATOMS: atom_id res chain seq x y z
N MET A 1 -36.92 39.44 -47.58
CA MET A 1 -37.11 37.99 -47.51
C MET A 1 -35.75 37.38 -47.19
N LEU A 2 -35.43 37.23 -45.91
CA LEU A 2 -34.15 36.70 -45.41
C LEU A 2 -34.48 35.44 -44.62
N MET A 3 -34.04 34.28 -45.11
CA MET A 3 -34.24 32.99 -44.46
C MET A 3 -33.07 32.70 -43.51
N THR A 4 -33.33 32.76 -42.21
CA THR A 4 -32.47 32.24 -41.14
C THR A 4 -32.58 30.71 -41.08
N LYS A 5 -31.48 30.00 -41.31
CA LYS A 5 -31.35 28.56 -41.01
C LYS A 5 -31.30 28.37 -39.49
N ALA A 6 -32.20 27.54 -38.97
CA ALA A 6 -32.17 27.09 -37.58
C ALA A 6 -30.94 26.19 -37.32
N PRO A 7 -30.30 26.28 -36.15
CA PRO A 7 -29.24 25.36 -35.75
C PRO A 7 -29.83 23.98 -35.49
N GLY A 8 -29.23 22.95 -36.11
CA GLY A 8 -29.60 21.56 -35.91
C GLY A 8 -29.29 21.12 -34.48
N ILE A 9 -30.29 20.53 -33.83
CA ILE A 9 -30.15 19.85 -32.56
C ILE A 9 -29.38 18.56 -32.84
N GLU A 10 -28.13 18.47 -32.39
CA GLU A 10 -27.41 17.19 -32.31
C GLU A 10 -28.21 16.24 -31.41
N PRO A 11 -28.37 14.95 -31.79
CA PRO A 11 -29.03 14.00 -30.92
C PRO A 11 -28.19 13.87 -29.65
N ALA A 12 -28.81 14.17 -28.50
CA ALA A 12 -28.25 13.90 -27.20
C ALA A 12 -27.79 12.44 -27.17
N SER A 13 -26.48 12.22 -27.04
CA SER A 13 -25.93 10.91 -26.79
C SER A 13 -26.61 10.38 -25.53
N THR A 14 -27.44 9.37 -25.69
CA THR A 14 -28.04 8.63 -24.58
C THR A 14 -26.91 8.02 -23.78
N ASN A 15 -26.46 8.72 -22.73
CA ASN A 15 -25.53 8.23 -21.71
C ASN A 15 -26.23 7.11 -20.94
N MET A 16 -26.22 5.91 -21.52
CA MET A 16 -26.30 4.70 -20.70
C MET A 16 -25.15 4.77 -19.70
N PRO A 17 -25.40 4.60 -18.38
CA PRO A 17 -24.31 4.55 -17.42
C PRO A 17 -23.35 3.43 -17.84
N ASP A 18 -22.08 3.77 -17.96
CA ASP A 18 -21.04 2.76 -18.18
C ASP A 18 -21.05 1.81 -16.98
N ALA A 19 -21.51 0.58 -17.19
CA ALA A 19 -21.70 -0.42 -16.15
C ALA A 19 -20.39 -0.88 -15.46
N SER A 20 -19.23 -0.49 -15.99
CA SER A 20 -17.92 -0.69 -15.32
C SER A 20 -17.50 0.52 -14.48
N ARG A 21 -18.11 1.69 -14.63
CA ARG A 21 -17.63 2.92 -13.99
C ARG A 21 -18.01 2.99 -12.52
N ILE A 22 -17.01 3.14 -11.67
CA ILE A 22 -17.15 3.32 -10.22
C ILE A 22 -16.68 4.71 -9.79
N LEU A 23 -17.01 5.11 -8.56
CA LEU A 23 -16.45 6.31 -7.93
C LEU A 23 -15.01 6.08 -7.46
N GLY A 24 -14.73 4.88 -6.94
CA GLY A 24 -13.38 4.48 -6.54
C GLY A 24 -13.00 4.86 -5.10
N MET A 25 -11.90 4.27 -4.63
CA MET A 25 -11.34 4.46 -3.30
C MET A 25 -10.94 5.90 -3.05
N GLN A 26 -10.30 6.57 -4.02
CA GLN A 26 -9.80 7.93 -3.84
C GLN A 26 -10.93 8.87 -3.44
N ARG A 27 -12.06 8.81 -4.16
CA ARG A 27 -13.21 9.67 -3.88
C ARG A 27 -13.94 9.28 -2.61
N ILE A 28 -14.25 7.99 -2.44
CA ILE A 28 -15.07 7.51 -1.31
C ILE A 28 -14.32 7.66 0.02
N VAL A 29 -13.08 7.18 0.08
CA VAL A 29 -12.29 7.23 1.32
C VAL A 29 -12.00 8.68 1.70
N SER A 30 -11.72 9.57 0.74
CA SER A 30 -11.52 11.00 1.03
C SER A 30 -12.74 11.66 1.66
N LEU A 31 -13.97 11.29 1.24
CA LEU A 31 -15.19 11.83 1.83
C LEU A 31 -15.30 11.45 3.31
N VAL A 32 -15.10 10.17 3.63
CA VAL A 32 -15.21 9.67 5.01
C VAL A 32 -14.06 10.20 5.87
N TYR A 33 -12.84 10.22 5.35
CA TYR A 33 -11.66 10.72 6.06
C TYR A 33 -11.77 12.21 6.41
N ALA A 34 -12.41 13.01 5.55
CA ALA A 34 -12.73 14.42 5.83
C ALA A 34 -13.91 14.62 6.81
N GLY A 35 -14.45 13.54 7.41
CA GLY A 35 -15.57 13.59 8.34
C GLY A 35 -16.91 13.99 7.69
N ARG A 36 -17.05 13.87 6.36
CA ARG A 36 -18.29 14.21 5.67
C ARG A 36 -19.31 13.08 5.79
N ASP A 37 -20.59 13.45 5.77
CA ASP A 37 -21.68 12.47 5.79
C ASP A 37 -21.72 11.66 4.50
N VAL A 38 -21.50 10.34 4.62
CA VAL A 38 -21.54 9.38 3.50
C VAL A 38 -22.96 8.84 3.24
N THR A 39 -23.92 9.12 4.12
CA THR A 39 -25.30 8.62 4.05
C THR A 39 -26.00 8.94 2.73
N PRO A 40 -25.87 10.14 2.12
CA PRO A 40 -26.49 10.41 0.83
C PRO A 40 -25.98 9.50 -0.28
N LEU A 41 -24.67 9.29 -0.34
CA LEU A 41 -24.04 8.41 -1.32
C LEU A 41 -24.45 6.94 -1.07
N TRP A 42 -24.46 6.51 0.18
CA TRP A 42 -24.94 5.18 0.55
C TRP A 42 -26.37 4.93 0.05
N ASN A 43 -27.28 5.87 0.29
CA ASN A 43 -28.68 5.74 -0.13
C ASN A 43 -28.82 5.70 -1.65
N GLU A 44 -28.05 6.50 -2.39
CA GLU A 44 -28.02 6.46 -3.86
C GLU A 44 -27.56 5.09 -4.38
N LEU A 45 -26.46 4.56 -3.85
CA LEU A 45 -25.93 3.26 -4.27
C LEU A 45 -26.89 2.11 -3.90
N MET A 46 -27.50 2.16 -2.72
CA MET A 46 -28.51 1.18 -2.30
C MET A 46 -29.76 1.22 -3.19
N GLN A 47 -30.20 2.40 -3.62
CA GLN A 47 -31.30 2.54 -4.58
C GLN A 47 -30.95 1.90 -5.93
N ARG A 48 -29.72 2.11 -6.43
CA ARG A 48 -29.22 1.46 -7.66
C ARG A 48 -29.26 -0.07 -7.55
N VAL A 49 -28.68 -0.62 -6.49
CA VAL A 49 -28.66 -2.09 -6.26
C VAL A 49 -30.06 -2.66 -6.04
N THR A 50 -30.98 -1.90 -5.44
CA THR A 50 -32.39 -2.32 -5.27
C THR A 50 -33.13 -2.34 -6.62
N ALA A 51 -32.86 -1.38 -7.50
CA ALA A 51 -33.45 -1.31 -8.83
C ALA A 51 -32.85 -2.35 -9.80
N ASP A 52 -31.55 -2.62 -9.69
CA ASP A 52 -30.81 -3.63 -10.44
C ASP A 52 -29.79 -4.33 -9.54
N SER A 53 -30.11 -5.55 -9.11
CA SER A 53 -29.22 -6.36 -8.26
C SER A 53 -27.95 -6.83 -8.95
N THR A 54 -27.82 -6.59 -10.26
CA THR A 54 -26.63 -6.90 -11.07
C THR A 54 -25.73 -5.68 -11.32
N ASP A 55 -26.05 -4.51 -10.73
CA ASP A 55 -25.20 -3.31 -10.77
C ASP A 55 -23.90 -3.50 -9.97
N ALA A 56 -22.94 -4.19 -10.60
CA ALA A 56 -21.64 -4.51 -10.03
C ALA A 56 -20.86 -3.25 -9.61
N ALA A 57 -21.00 -2.15 -10.35
CA ALA A 57 -20.32 -0.91 -10.03
C ALA A 57 -20.84 -0.29 -8.72
N ALA A 58 -22.16 -0.29 -8.51
CA ALA A 58 -22.73 0.17 -7.24
C ALA A 58 -22.34 -0.73 -6.06
N LEU A 59 -22.32 -2.06 -6.27
CA LEU A 59 -21.84 -3.01 -5.27
C LEU A 59 -20.36 -2.76 -4.91
N MET A 60 -19.52 -2.50 -5.90
CA MET A 60 -18.10 -2.18 -5.66
C MET A 60 -17.94 -0.92 -4.80
N ASP A 61 -18.64 0.18 -5.12
CA ASP A 61 -18.58 1.41 -4.33
C ASP A 61 -19.16 1.22 -2.90
N LEU A 62 -20.20 0.40 -2.73
CA LEU A 62 -20.73 0.02 -1.41
C LEU A 62 -19.70 -0.78 -0.59
N ALA A 63 -18.98 -1.71 -1.21
CA ALA A 63 -17.92 -2.46 -0.54
C ALA A 63 -16.82 -1.53 -0.03
N ILE A 64 -16.41 -0.53 -0.83
CA ILE A 64 -15.43 0.49 -0.43
C ILE A 64 -15.94 1.30 0.77
N ILE A 65 -17.21 1.72 0.78
CA ILE A 65 -17.81 2.43 1.93
C ILE A 65 -17.78 1.56 3.18
N LEU A 66 -18.29 0.32 3.09
CA LEU A 66 -18.33 -0.61 4.23
C LEU A 66 -16.95 -0.85 4.82
N GLN A 67 -15.96 -1.03 3.95
CA GLN A 67 -14.59 -1.23 4.36
C GLN A 67 -14.01 -0.01 5.07
N THR A 68 -14.27 1.19 4.53
CA THR A 68 -13.84 2.46 5.14
C THR A 68 -14.45 2.66 6.53
N LEU A 69 -15.66 2.15 6.76
CA LEU A 69 -16.37 2.18 8.04
C LEU A 69 -15.99 1.03 8.99
N GLY A 70 -15.02 0.17 8.62
CA GLY A 70 -14.57 -0.95 9.44
C GLY A 70 -15.53 -2.16 9.47
N ARG A 71 -16.53 -2.20 8.58
CA ARG A 71 -17.48 -3.32 8.44
C ARG A 71 -16.91 -4.41 7.54
N THR A 72 -15.77 -4.97 7.93
CA THR A 72 -14.89 -5.82 7.09
C THR A 72 -15.60 -7.05 6.51
N GLU A 73 -16.40 -7.76 7.32
CA GLU A 73 -17.09 -8.98 6.87
C GLU A 73 -18.10 -8.69 5.76
N GLU A 74 -18.90 -7.65 5.96
CA GLU A 74 -19.92 -7.22 5.01
C GLU A 74 -19.29 -6.66 3.74
N ALA A 75 -18.24 -5.84 3.88
CA ALA A 75 -17.48 -5.31 2.76
C ALA A 75 -16.95 -6.44 1.87
N ARG A 76 -16.40 -7.49 2.46
CA ARG A 76 -15.86 -8.64 1.72
C ARG A 76 -16.95 -9.40 0.97
N GLN A 77 -18.12 -9.60 1.58
CA GLN A 77 -19.22 -10.28 0.92
C GLN A 77 -19.76 -9.48 -0.28
N ILE A 78 -19.90 -8.16 -0.12
CA ILE A 78 -20.36 -7.28 -1.20
C ILE A 78 -19.31 -7.18 -2.31
N LEU A 79 -18.01 -7.07 -1.96
CA LEU A 79 -16.91 -7.08 -2.92
C LEU A 79 -16.93 -8.35 -3.77
N LYS A 80 -17.03 -9.51 -3.11
CA LYS A 80 -17.10 -10.81 -3.80
C LYS A 80 -18.25 -10.88 -4.79
N ASN A 81 -19.43 -10.39 -4.39
CA ASN A 81 -20.60 -10.35 -5.27
C ASN A 81 -20.36 -9.43 -6.48
N ALA A 82 -19.77 -8.24 -6.28
CA ALA A 82 -19.41 -7.33 -7.36
C ALA A 82 -18.46 -7.99 -8.37
N VAL A 83 -17.39 -8.63 -7.88
CA VAL A 83 -16.35 -9.29 -8.69
C VAL A 83 -16.90 -10.51 -9.45
N GLN A 84 -17.84 -11.25 -8.85
CA GLN A 84 -18.54 -12.34 -9.53
C GLN A 84 -19.38 -11.87 -10.71
N LEU A 85 -20.03 -10.71 -10.60
CA LEU A 85 -20.82 -10.12 -11.67
C LEU A 85 -19.94 -9.51 -12.77
N ARG A 86 -18.81 -8.90 -12.41
CA ARG A 86 -17.92 -8.20 -13.34
C ARG A 86 -16.48 -8.20 -12.84
N ARG A 87 -15.53 -8.46 -13.73
CA ARG A 87 -14.09 -8.48 -13.41
C ARG A 87 -13.35 -7.17 -13.72
N ASP A 88 -13.97 -6.25 -14.47
CA ASP A 88 -13.38 -4.97 -14.88
C ASP A 88 -14.16 -3.78 -14.32
N PHE A 89 -13.48 -2.95 -13.54
CA PHE A 89 -14.02 -1.69 -13.03
C PHE A 89 -13.16 -0.52 -13.50
N ARG A 90 -13.78 0.63 -13.75
CA ARG A 90 -13.11 1.82 -14.28
C ARG A 90 -13.29 3.01 -13.36
N VAL A 91 -12.17 3.65 -13.01
CA VAL A 91 -12.13 4.98 -12.41
C VAL A 91 -11.60 5.97 -13.45
N VAL A 92 -12.24 7.13 -13.55
CA VAL A 92 -11.83 8.20 -14.47
C VAL A 92 -11.43 9.42 -13.65
N HIS A 93 -10.16 9.81 -13.72
CA HIS A 93 -9.66 11.03 -13.09
C HIS A 93 -9.72 12.21 -14.08
N GLY A 94 -9.95 13.42 -13.56
CA GLY A 94 -10.00 14.63 -14.38
C GLY A 94 -11.01 14.52 -15.52
N ASN A 95 -10.56 14.82 -16.74
CA ASN A 95 -11.33 14.69 -17.98
C ASN A 95 -11.14 13.32 -18.67
N GLY A 96 -10.31 12.42 -18.13
CA GLY A 96 -10.04 11.10 -18.70
C GLY A 96 -9.26 11.09 -20.00
N THR A 97 -8.51 12.16 -20.33
CA THR A 97 -7.70 12.23 -21.57
C THR A 97 -6.26 11.77 -21.39
N GLY A 98 -5.87 11.43 -20.16
CA GLY A 98 -4.53 10.97 -19.84
C GLY A 98 -4.32 9.47 -20.13
N PRO A 99 -3.15 8.93 -19.76
CA PRO A 99 -2.84 7.52 -19.93
C PRO A 99 -3.86 6.60 -19.24
N ARG A 100 -4.05 5.42 -19.85
CA ARG A 100 -4.91 4.35 -19.37
C ARG A 100 -4.07 3.28 -18.69
N LEU A 101 -4.22 3.16 -17.38
CA LEU A 101 -3.52 2.19 -16.55
C LEU A 101 -4.44 0.99 -16.27
N LEU A 102 -3.97 -0.24 -16.54
CA LEU A 102 -4.67 -1.47 -16.16
C LEU A 102 -4.00 -2.13 -14.97
N ALA A 103 -4.65 -2.13 -13.81
CA ALA A 103 -4.15 -2.81 -12.62
C ALA A 103 -4.70 -4.24 -12.53
N PHE A 104 -3.81 -5.22 -12.43
CA PHE A 104 -4.17 -6.57 -12.00
C PHE A 104 -4.29 -6.57 -10.48
N VAL A 105 -5.51 -6.79 -9.98
CA VAL A 105 -5.87 -6.73 -8.56
C VAL A 105 -6.55 -8.02 -8.10
N THR A 106 -6.55 -8.28 -6.80
CA THR A 106 -7.28 -9.38 -6.16
C THR A 106 -8.33 -8.86 -5.18
N GLU A 107 -9.31 -9.68 -4.83
CA GLU A 107 -10.20 -9.43 -3.70
C GLU A 107 -9.39 -9.38 -2.39
N GLY A 108 -9.75 -8.47 -1.50
CA GLY A 108 -9.07 -8.33 -0.21
C GLY A 108 -9.31 -6.95 0.40
N ASP A 109 -8.55 -6.62 1.44
CA ASP A 109 -8.63 -5.30 2.04
C ASP A 109 -7.84 -4.24 1.23
N PHE A 110 -7.71 -3.01 1.76
CA PHE A 110 -7.04 -1.90 1.06
C PHE A 110 -5.53 -2.11 0.92
N MET A 111 -4.97 -3.11 1.63
CA MET A 111 -3.56 -3.50 1.55
C MET A 111 -3.36 -4.79 0.75
N ALA A 112 -4.43 -5.43 0.26
CA ALA A 112 -4.30 -6.57 -0.66
C ALA A 112 -3.72 -6.15 -2.02
N ASN A 113 -3.85 -4.87 -2.38
CA ASN A 113 -3.36 -4.31 -3.63
C ASN A 113 -2.73 -2.93 -3.42
N THR A 114 -1.83 -2.54 -4.31
CA THR A 114 -1.33 -1.16 -4.43
C THR A 114 -2.53 -0.25 -4.70
N PRO A 115 -2.82 0.73 -3.83
CA PRO A 115 -4.03 1.53 -3.95
C PRO A 115 -3.84 2.68 -4.96
N LEU A 116 -3.66 2.30 -6.22
CA LEU A 116 -3.28 3.15 -7.35
C LEU A 116 -4.23 4.35 -7.57
N ASP A 117 -5.50 4.20 -7.23
CA ASP A 117 -6.51 5.25 -7.31
C ASP A 117 -6.08 6.52 -6.53
N PHE A 118 -5.45 6.35 -5.36
CA PHE A 118 -4.92 7.50 -4.60
C PHE A 118 -3.75 8.17 -5.32
N LEU A 119 -2.87 7.40 -5.97
CA LEU A 119 -1.69 7.93 -6.67
C LEU A 119 -2.04 8.71 -7.94
N LEU A 120 -3.26 8.51 -8.46
CA LEU A 120 -3.76 9.20 -9.65
C LEU A 120 -4.59 10.46 -9.31
N ALA A 121 -4.69 10.81 -8.02
CA ALA A 121 -5.43 11.99 -7.58
C ALA A 121 -4.90 13.28 -8.24
N GLY A 122 -5.82 14.06 -8.84
CA GLY A 122 -5.49 15.29 -9.56
C GLY A 122 -4.79 15.07 -10.91
N SER A 123 -4.87 13.87 -11.49
CA SER A 123 -4.45 13.60 -12.87
C SER A 123 -5.66 13.55 -13.82
N ASP A 124 -5.39 13.28 -15.10
CA ASP A 124 -6.37 12.97 -16.14
C ASP A 124 -6.38 11.49 -16.55
N CYS A 125 -5.70 10.62 -15.79
CA CYS A 125 -5.57 9.20 -16.09
C CYS A 125 -6.91 8.45 -16.00
N VAL A 126 -6.99 7.33 -16.71
CA VAL A 126 -8.05 6.35 -16.55
C VAL A 126 -7.46 5.10 -15.91
N LEU A 127 -8.05 4.64 -14.81
CA LEU A 127 -7.65 3.42 -14.13
C LEU A 127 -8.67 2.32 -14.39
N TRP A 128 -8.20 1.21 -14.94
CA TRP A 128 -8.93 -0.04 -14.99
C TRP A 128 -8.44 -0.97 -13.89
N LEU A 129 -9.37 -1.56 -13.15
CA LEU A 129 -9.13 -2.61 -12.17
C LEU A 129 -9.59 -3.94 -12.76
N ARG A 130 -8.65 -4.82 -13.10
CA ARG A 130 -8.92 -6.20 -13.54
C ARG A 130 -8.72 -7.14 -12.36
N TYR A 131 -9.82 -7.65 -11.83
CA TYR A 131 -9.80 -8.66 -10.78
C TYR A 131 -9.37 -10.02 -11.34
N VAL A 132 -8.29 -10.57 -10.77
CA VAL A 132 -7.75 -11.89 -11.08
C VAL A 132 -7.77 -12.77 -9.83
N ASP A 133 -7.80 -14.07 -10.04
CA ASP A 133 -7.80 -15.09 -9.00
C ASP A 133 -7.12 -16.38 -9.51
N LEU A 134 -7.10 -17.43 -8.68
CA LEU A 134 -6.51 -18.72 -9.04
C LEU A 134 -7.27 -19.45 -10.17
N GLN A 135 -8.47 -19.01 -10.54
CA GLN A 135 -9.23 -19.56 -11.67
C GLN A 135 -8.93 -18.83 -12.98
N THR A 136 -8.25 -17.69 -12.93
CA THR A 136 -7.86 -16.90 -14.10
C THR A 136 -6.82 -17.66 -14.91
N SER A 137 -7.17 -18.15 -16.10
CA SER A 137 -6.27 -19.00 -16.90
C SER A 137 -5.47 -18.25 -17.96
N ALA A 138 -5.89 -17.05 -18.35
CA ALA A 138 -5.21 -16.19 -19.33
C ALA A 138 -5.57 -14.71 -19.14
N LEU A 139 -4.63 -13.82 -19.47
CA LEU A 139 -4.83 -12.35 -19.44
C LEU A 139 -5.32 -11.86 -20.81
N ILE A 140 -6.56 -12.24 -21.15
CA ILE A 140 -7.21 -11.92 -22.42
C ILE A 140 -8.48 -11.09 -22.21
N GLY A 141 -8.97 -10.46 -23.29
CA GLY A 141 -10.16 -9.61 -23.23
C GLY A 141 -10.00 -8.45 -22.25
N LEU A 142 -8.78 -7.90 -22.17
CA LEU A 142 -8.46 -6.77 -21.31
C LEU A 142 -9.02 -5.48 -21.94
N PRO A 143 -9.50 -4.52 -21.13
CA PRO A 143 -9.85 -3.20 -21.64
C PRO A 143 -8.66 -2.55 -22.34
N GLU A 144 -8.92 -1.63 -23.27
CA GLU A 144 -7.84 -0.88 -23.93
C GLU A 144 -7.06 -0.06 -22.90
N HIS A 145 -5.74 -0.26 -22.86
CA HIS A 145 -4.83 0.34 -21.88
C HIS A 145 -3.48 0.60 -22.54
N ASP A 146 -2.71 1.53 -21.96
CA ASP A 146 -1.39 1.89 -22.46
C ASP A 146 -0.28 1.19 -21.64
N VAL A 147 -0.52 1.02 -20.33
CA VAL A 147 0.38 0.31 -19.42
C VAL A 147 -0.44 -0.54 -18.45
N ALA A 148 0.02 -1.75 -18.15
CA ALA A 148 -0.52 -2.57 -17.07
C ALA A 148 0.33 -2.45 -15.79
N PHE A 149 -0.22 -2.81 -14.64
CA PHE A 149 0.44 -2.76 -13.34
C PHE A 149 0.11 -4.02 -12.54
N MET A 150 1.13 -4.72 -12.03
CA MET A 150 0.93 -5.81 -11.10
C MET A 150 0.72 -5.25 -9.68
N ALA A 151 -0.55 -5.09 -9.27
CA ALA A 151 -0.87 -4.35 -8.05
C ALA A 151 -0.96 -5.23 -6.79
N ILE A 152 -1.15 -6.54 -6.93
CA ILE A 152 -1.33 -7.46 -5.78
C ILE A 152 -0.11 -7.38 -4.85
N GLY A 153 -0.37 -7.15 -3.56
CA GLY A 153 0.65 -7.04 -2.51
C GLY A 153 1.09 -8.39 -1.93
N GLU A 154 2.20 -8.36 -1.20
CA GLU A 154 2.72 -9.53 -0.46
C GLU A 154 1.82 -9.85 0.73
N SER A 155 1.34 -11.10 0.79
CA SER A 155 0.75 -11.66 2.01
C SER A 155 0.75 -13.19 1.93
N THR A 156 0.54 -13.85 3.08
CA THR A 156 0.32 -15.31 3.13
C THR A 156 -0.83 -15.73 2.23
N GLU A 157 -1.92 -14.96 2.21
CA GLU A 157 -3.14 -15.21 1.44
C GLU A 157 -2.90 -15.01 -0.07
N ASN A 158 -2.10 -14.00 -0.45
CA ASN A 158 -1.82 -13.67 -1.83
C ASN A 158 -0.68 -14.48 -2.46
N ALA A 159 0.17 -15.14 -1.65
CA ALA A 159 1.34 -15.87 -2.15
C ALA A 159 1.01 -16.91 -3.26
N PRO A 160 -0.04 -17.75 -3.15
CA PRO A 160 -0.43 -18.66 -4.23
C PRO A 160 -0.82 -17.91 -5.52
N LEU A 161 -1.49 -16.76 -5.40
CA LEU A 161 -1.92 -15.97 -6.54
C LEU A 161 -0.75 -15.23 -7.19
N LEU A 162 0.21 -14.72 -6.42
CA LEU A 162 1.44 -14.13 -6.97
C LEU A 162 2.23 -15.18 -7.77
N ALA A 163 2.36 -16.40 -7.26
CA ALA A 163 2.98 -17.51 -7.99
C ALA A 163 2.21 -17.86 -9.29
N HIS A 164 0.89 -17.82 -9.25
CA HIS A 164 0.04 -18.03 -10.43
C HIS A 164 0.20 -16.91 -11.47
N MET A 165 0.22 -15.65 -11.01
CA MET A 165 0.42 -14.47 -11.86
C MET A 165 1.79 -14.47 -12.54
N GLN A 166 2.83 -15.04 -11.92
CA GLN A 166 4.13 -15.23 -12.56
C GLN A 166 4.00 -16.03 -13.88
N GLY A 167 3.21 -17.11 -13.86
CA GLY A 167 2.96 -17.94 -15.05
C GLY A 167 2.11 -17.24 -16.11
N LEU A 168 1.15 -16.41 -15.69
CA LEU A 168 0.30 -15.62 -16.60
C LEU A 168 1.08 -14.49 -17.27
N LEU A 169 1.86 -13.72 -16.50
CA LEU A 169 2.64 -12.61 -17.00
C LEU A 169 3.79 -13.06 -17.91
N ALA A 170 4.34 -14.27 -17.72
CA ALA A 170 5.32 -14.83 -18.64
C ALA A 170 4.80 -14.97 -20.09
N LYS A 171 3.47 -15.02 -20.28
CA LYS A 171 2.80 -15.15 -21.58
C LYS A 171 2.12 -13.86 -22.05
N PHE A 172 2.29 -12.76 -21.31
CA PHE A 172 1.61 -11.49 -21.58
C PHE A 172 2.58 -10.48 -22.19
N ASP A 173 2.36 -10.10 -23.45
CA ASP A 173 3.29 -9.25 -24.19
C ASP A 173 3.16 -7.74 -23.89
N GLY A 174 2.17 -7.34 -23.09
CA GLY A 174 1.96 -5.93 -22.73
C GLY A 174 3.03 -5.36 -21.79
N LEU A 175 3.19 -4.03 -21.81
CA LEU A 175 4.02 -3.31 -20.85
C LEU A 175 3.40 -3.42 -19.46
N VAL A 176 4.18 -3.92 -18.50
CA VAL A 176 3.71 -4.14 -17.12
C VAL A 176 4.69 -3.48 -16.16
N MET A 177 4.19 -2.56 -15.34
CA MET A 177 4.88 -2.07 -14.15
C MET A 177 4.78 -3.10 -13.01
N ASN A 178 5.83 -3.21 -12.22
CA ASN A 178 5.99 -4.21 -11.16
C ASN A 178 5.86 -5.66 -11.67
N ARG A 179 6.35 -5.93 -12.89
CA ARG A 179 6.16 -7.20 -13.63
C ARG A 179 6.64 -8.48 -12.92
N ASN A 180 7.31 -8.40 -11.79
CA ASN A 180 7.92 -9.55 -11.11
C ASN A 180 7.14 -9.98 -9.84
N PRO A 181 6.02 -10.73 -9.96
CA PRO A 181 5.30 -11.32 -8.82
C PRO A 181 6.17 -12.13 -7.87
N GLU A 182 7.18 -12.84 -8.39
CA GLU A 182 8.08 -13.63 -7.55
C GLU A 182 8.91 -12.75 -6.60
N LEU A 183 9.36 -11.58 -7.06
CA LEU A 183 10.01 -10.60 -6.19
C LEU A 183 9.03 -9.99 -5.19
N ILE A 184 7.80 -9.66 -5.62
CA ILE A 184 6.75 -9.15 -4.72
C ILE A 184 6.46 -10.16 -3.61
N ALA A 185 6.33 -11.45 -3.93
CA ALA A 185 6.07 -12.51 -2.95
C ALA A 185 7.22 -12.71 -1.94
N ARG A 186 8.43 -12.23 -2.25
CA ARG A 186 9.60 -12.26 -1.35
C ARG A 186 9.74 -11.01 -0.48
N LEU A 187 8.82 -10.05 -0.55
CA LEU A 187 8.83 -8.86 0.30
C LEU A 187 8.34 -9.13 1.74
N THR A 188 8.35 -10.41 2.15
CA THR A 188 8.12 -10.85 3.51
C THR A 188 9.18 -10.28 4.47
N ARG A 189 8.91 -10.25 5.78
CA ARG A 189 9.87 -9.69 6.75
C ARG A 189 11.22 -10.41 6.77
N ASP A 190 11.18 -11.74 6.74
CA ASP A 190 12.36 -12.57 6.61
C ASP A 190 13.05 -12.41 5.24
N GLY A 191 12.28 -12.33 4.16
CA GLY A 191 12.78 -12.13 2.80
C GLY A 191 13.51 -10.80 2.63
N VAL A 192 12.92 -9.70 3.09
CA VAL A 192 13.52 -8.36 3.05
C VAL A 192 14.78 -8.31 3.90
N SER A 193 14.73 -8.83 5.14
CA SER A 193 15.92 -8.83 6.00
C SER A 193 17.07 -9.68 5.45
N GLY A 194 16.78 -10.82 4.83
CA GLY A 194 17.77 -11.64 4.14
C GLY A 194 18.35 -10.96 2.90
N MET A 195 17.51 -10.29 2.11
CA MET A 195 17.92 -9.57 0.90
C MET A 195 18.87 -8.40 1.19
N LEU A 196 18.64 -7.70 2.31
CA LEU A 196 19.40 -6.52 2.70
C LEU A 196 20.53 -6.82 3.70
N ALA A 197 20.74 -8.07 4.09
CA ALA A 197 21.65 -8.46 5.19
C ALA A 197 23.10 -8.00 5.03
N ASN A 198 23.57 -7.81 3.79
CA ASN A 198 24.97 -7.47 3.48
C ASN A 198 25.17 -6.01 3.05
N GLU A 199 24.13 -5.17 3.13
CA GLU A 199 24.24 -3.75 2.76
C GLU A 199 24.80 -2.95 3.95
N SER A 200 25.94 -2.29 3.79
CA SER A 200 26.62 -1.55 4.87
C SER A 200 25.86 -0.31 5.33
N SER A 201 25.14 0.34 4.43
CA SER A 201 24.39 1.57 4.70
C SER A 201 22.99 1.31 5.25
N ILE A 202 22.53 0.05 5.27
CA ILE A 202 21.18 -0.34 5.72
C ILE A 202 21.29 -1.28 6.91
N LEU A 203 20.44 -1.09 7.90
CA LEU A 203 20.15 -2.13 8.89
C LEU A 203 18.73 -2.65 8.63
N SER A 204 18.60 -3.92 8.23
CA SER A 204 17.33 -4.63 8.28
C SER A 204 17.48 -5.77 9.30
N PRO A 205 16.80 -5.72 10.46
CA PRO A 205 16.98 -6.72 11.50
C PRO A 205 16.69 -8.12 10.98
N THR A 206 17.64 -9.05 11.14
CA THR A 206 17.44 -10.44 10.70
C THR A 206 16.19 -10.99 11.36
N THR A 207 15.20 -11.31 10.52
CA THR A 207 13.90 -11.78 10.97
C THR A 207 13.77 -13.26 10.64
N HIS A 208 13.39 -14.05 11.64
CA HIS A 208 13.21 -15.48 11.52
C HIS A 208 11.75 -15.86 11.69
N ARG A 209 11.30 -16.90 11.01
CA ARG A 209 10.05 -17.59 11.35
C ARG A 209 10.37 -18.68 12.35
N ILE A 210 9.75 -18.63 13.51
CA ILE A 210 9.97 -19.61 14.59
C ILE A 210 8.64 -20.20 15.01
N SER A 211 8.62 -21.52 15.18
CA SER A 211 7.44 -22.24 15.66
C SER A 211 7.05 -21.79 17.05
N ARG A 212 5.75 -21.79 17.34
CA ARG A 212 5.22 -21.53 18.68
C ARG A 212 5.84 -22.46 19.73
N ASP A 213 6.01 -23.74 19.40
CA ASP A 213 6.53 -24.74 20.33
C ASP A 213 7.99 -24.47 20.72
N ASP A 214 8.81 -24.03 19.77
CA ASP A 214 10.19 -23.62 20.05
C ASP A 214 10.23 -22.37 20.94
N LEU A 215 9.39 -21.36 20.64
CA LEU A 215 9.30 -20.16 21.47
C LEU A 215 8.75 -20.45 22.87
N ALA A 216 7.82 -21.39 23.00
CA ALA A 216 7.31 -21.84 24.29
C ALA A 216 8.40 -22.56 25.09
N ALA A 217 9.23 -23.38 24.44
CA ALA A 217 10.38 -24.03 25.07
C ALA A 217 11.43 -23.00 25.53
N VAL A 218 11.64 -21.92 24.77
CA VAL A 218 12.47 -20.78 25.21
C VAL A 218 11.85 -20.07 26.41
N GLY A 219 10.56 -19.76 26.36
CA GLY A 219 9.84 -19.11 27.46
C GLY A 219 9.84 -19.91 28.76
N ALA A 220 9.85 -21.24 28.66
CA ALA A 220 9.98 -22.17 29.78
C ALA A 220 11.43 -22.41 30.24
N GLY A 221 12.43 -21.84 29.55
CA GLY A 221 13.86 -22.06 29.83
C GLY A 221 14.39 -23.44 29.42
N ALA A 222 13.62 -24.22 28.65
CA ALA A 222 14.01 -25.54 28.15
C ALA A 222 14.89 -25.49 26.90
N LYS A 223 14.90 -24.38 26.16
CA LYS A 223 15.80 -24.09 25.03
C LYS A 223 16.43 -22.71 25.18
N GLN A 224 17.63 -22.52 24.66
CA GLN A 224 18.19 -21.16 24.51
C GLN A 224 17.72 -20.57 23.19
N LEU A 225 17.49 -19.25 23.17
CA LEU A 225 17.02 -18.54 21.97
C LEU A 225 17.94 -18.72 20.76
N LYS A 226 19.26 -18.74 21.00
CA LYS A 226 20.29 -18.98 19.96
C LYS A 226 20.19 -20.36 19.29
N ASP A 227 19.59 -21.34 19.98
CA ASP A 227 19.41 -22.70 19.46
C ASP A 227 18.22 -22.75 18.48
N CYS A 228 17.32 -21.77 18.56
CA CYS A 228 16.21 -21.60 17.61
C CYS A 228 16.66 -20.85 16.36
N ALA A 229 17.38 -19.73 16.53
CA ALA A 229 17.91 -18.97 15.39
C ALA A 229 19.17 -18.16 15.77
N PRO A 230 20.16 -18.07 14.86
CA PRO A 230 21.39 -17.34 15.11
C PRO A 230 21.14 -15.82 15.20
N GLY A 231 21.92 -15.16 16.06
CA GLY A 231 21.92 -13.69 16.18
C GLY A 231 20.76 -13.10 16.97
N LEU A 232 19.82 -13.91 17.47
CA LEU A 232 18.75 -13.43 18.33
C LEU A 232 19.21 -13.25 19.78
N ALA A 233 18.88 -12.09 20.34
CA ALA A 233 19.05 -11.75 21.74
C ALA A 233 17.88 -10.86 22.19
N PHE A 234 17.49 -10.97 23.46
CA PHE A 234 16.50 -10.06 24.02
C PHE A 234 17.08 -8.64 24.16
N PRO A 235 16.26 -7.58 24.02
CA PRO A 235 14.82 -7.62 23.70
C PRO A 235 14.52 -8.00 22.24
N LEU A 236 13.39 -8.69 22.04
CA LEU A 236 12.89 -9.16 20.75
C LEU A 236 11.66 -8.37 20.32
N VAL A 237 11.44 -8.31 19.02
CA VAL A 237 10.12 -8.04 18.41
C VAL A 237 9.53 -9.38 17.97
N VAL A 238 8.34 -9.69 18.45
CA VAL A 238 7.57 -10.90 18.09
C VAL A 238 6.26 -10.49 17.43
N ARG A 239 5.87 -11.14 16.33
CA ARG A 239 4.59 -10.86 15.64
C ARG A 239 4.03 -12.07 14.88
N PRO A 240 2.71 -12.20 14.74
CA PRO A 240 2.09 -13.14 13.80
C PRO A 240 2.50 -12.88 12.35
N LEU A 241 2.40 -13.90 11.50
CA LEU A 241 2.80 -13.79 10.09
C LEU A 241 1.88 -12.89 9.26
N SER A 242 0.56 -13.09 9.38
CA SER A 242 -0.47 -12.43 8.55
C SER A 242 -0.96 -11.09 9.11
N THR A 243 -0.15 -10.36 9.89
CA THR A 243 -0.58 -9.06 10.42
C THR A 243 0.17 -7.89 9.77
N HIS A 244 -0.60 -6.90 9.33
CA HIS A 244 -0.12 -5.60 8.90
C HIS A 244 -0.28 -4.57 10.01
N ALA A 245 0.37 -3.42 9.86
CA ALA A 245 0.25 -2.28 10.76
C ALA A 245 0.50 -2.62 12.25
N GLY A 246 1.46 -3.51 12.54
CA GLY A 246 1.87 -3.83 13.91
C GLY A 246 0.85 -4.60 14.76
N ASN A 247 -0.28 -5.05 14.19
CA ASN A 247 -1.29 -5.78 14.95
C ASN A 247 -0.72 -7.09 15.53
N GLY A 248 -0.82 -7.24 16.85
CA GLY A 248 -0.27 -8.40 17.57
C GLY A 248 1.26 -8.44 17.64
N MET A 249 1.93 -7.34 17.27
CA MET A 249 3.38 -7.20 17.41
C MET A 249 3.73 -6.66 18.80
N GLU A 250 4.64 -7.33 19.49
CA GLU A 250 5.05 -6.98 20.85
C GLU A 250 6.57 -6.93 20.98
N ARG A 251 7.04 -6.09 21.92
CA ARG A 251 8.43 -6.09 22.36
C ARG A 251 8.52 -6.96 23.60
N VAL A 252 9.38 -7.97 23.56
CA VAL A 252 9.57 -8.94 24.63
C VAL A 252 11.00 -8.81 25.16
N SER A 253 11.15 -8.56 26.44
CA SER A 253 12.43 -8.23 27.08
C SER A 253 13.13 -9.43 27.69
N ASP A 254 12.41 -10.51 27.96
CA ASP A 254 12.95 -11.72 28.57
C ASP A 254 12.05 -12.96 28.30
N PRO A 255 12.49 -14.17 28.70
CA PRO A 255 11.69 -15.39 28.53
C PRO A 255 10.33 -15.38 29.25
N ALA A 256 10.18 -14.67 30.36
CA ALA A 256 8.91 -14.62 31.10
C ALA A 256 7.87 -13.78 30.34
N GLU A 257 8.28 -12.63 29.80
CA GLU A 257 7.45 -11.84 28.89
C GLU A 257 7.10 -12.64 27.61
N LEU A 258 8.02 -13.45 27.08
CA LEU A 258 7.74 -14.31 25.93
C LEU A 258 6.63 -15.32 26.25
N ALA A 259 6.72 -15.99 27.40
CA ALA A 259 5.70 -16.94 27.83
C ALA A 259 4.32 -16.27 28.01
N ALA A 260 4.29 -15.05 28.58
CA ALA A 260 3.08 -14.26 28.73
C ALA A 260 2.46 -13.88 27.38
N PHE A 261 3.28 -13.42 26.42
CA PHE A 261 2.83 -13.12 25.06
C PHE A 261 2.21 -14.35 24.38
N LEU A 262 2.89 -15.50 24.45
CA LEU A 262 2.40 -16.73 23.83
C LEU A 262 1.07 -17.18 24.44
N ALA A 263 0.84 -16.99 25.73
CA ALA A 263 -0.43 -17.33 26.36
C ALA A 263 -1.63 -16.58 25.75
N ALA A 264 -1.42 -15.36 25.25
CA ALA A 264 -2.46 -14.53 24.62
C ALA A 264 -2.53 -14.68 23.08
N GLN A 265 -1.49 -15.19 22.44
CA GLN A 265 -1.37 -15.24 20.98
C GLN A 265 -1.47 -16.68 20.45
N PRO A 266 -2.54 -17.10 19.75
CA PRO A 266 -2.71 -18.49 19.31
C PRO A 266 -1.95 -18.87 18.03
N ALA A 267 -1.23 -17.94 17.38
CA ALA A 267 -0.50 -18.23 16.15
C ALA A 267 0.51 -19.39 16.30
N SER A 268 0.51 -20.31 15.33
CA SER A 268 1.39 -21.50 15.31
C SER A 268 2.83 -21.19 14.93
N GLU A 269 3.05 -20.09 14.22
CA GLU A 269 4.35 -19.60 13.78
C GLU A 269 4.39 -18.07 13.89
N LEU A 270 5.54 -17.53 14.28
CA LEU A 270 5.74 -16.12 14.56
C LEU A 270 7.01 -15.62 13.84
N TYR A 271 6.97 -14.38 13.38
CA TYR A 271 8.19 -13.65 13.06
C TYR A 271 8.86 -13.18 14.34
N VAL A 272 10.18 -13.36 14.42
CA VAL A 272 11.01 -12.96 15.55
C VAL A 272 12.26 -12.25 15.03
N ALA A 273 12.50 -11.05 15.55
CA ALA A 273 13.65 -10.22 15.20
C ALA A 273 14.23 -9.56 16.47
N PRO A 274 15.52 -9.16 16.48
CA PRO A 274 16.04 -8.34 17.56
C PRO A 274 15.35 -6.97 17.55
N PHE A 275 15.02 -6.45 18.73
CA PHE A 275 14.55 -5.08 18.86
C PHE A 275 15.72 -4.10 18.67
N ILE A 276 15.56 -3.18 17.74
CA ILE A 276 16.51 -2.09 17.51
C ILE A 276 15.93 -0.81 18.10
N ASP A 277 16.63 -0.21 19.06
CA ASP A 277 16.26 1.12 19.56
C ASP A 277 16.76 2.18 18.56
N PHE A 278 15.82 2.75 17.80
CA PHE A 278 16.09 3.78 16.79
C PHE A 278 15.65 5.17 17.24
N ARG A 279 15.50 5.35 18.55
CA ARG A 279 15.12 6.63 19.12
C ARG A 279 16.15 7.71 18.80
N GLY A 280 15.67 8.87 18.37
CA GLY A 280 16.49 10.05 18.14
C GLY A 280 17.00 10.65 19.45
N ALA A 281 17.92 11.61 19.32
CA ALA A 281 18.49 12.35 20.46
C ALA A 281 17.44 13.17 21.23
N ASP A 282 16.30 13.46 20.60
CA ASP A 282 15.13 14.12 21.17
C ASP A 282 14.24 13.18 22.00
N GLY A 283 14.57 11.89 22.05
CA GLY A 283 13.81 10.89 22.79
C GLY A 283 12.61 10.32 22.03
N TYR A 284 12.39 10.71 20.77
CA TYR A 284 11.30 10.20 19.95
C TYR A 284 11.76 9.07 19.02
N TYR A 285 10.87 8.12 18.76
CA TYR A 285 10.99 7.23 17.62
C TYR A 285 10.51 7.97 16.38
N ASN A 286 11.40 8.11 15.39
CA ASN A 286 11.14 8.85 14.16
C ASN A 286 11.04 7.90 12.96
N LYS A 287 9.81 7.58 12.54
CA LYS A 287 9.55 6.71 11.38
C LYS A 287 9.22 7.55 10.15
N GLN A 288 9.91 7.31 9.05
CA GLN A 288 9.59 7.85 7.73
C GLN A 288 8.95 6.77 6.87
N ARG A 289 8.04 7.17 5.99
CA ARG A 289 7.64 6.40 4.81
C ARG A 289 8.19 7.07 3.57
N VAL A 290 8.92 6.30 2.77
CA VAL A 290 9.51 6.74 1.50
C VAL A 290 9.03 5.82 0.39
N VAL A 291 8.67 6.40 -0.75
CA VAL A 291 8.18 5.68 -1.93
C VAL A 291 9.19 5.84 -3.05
N PHE A 292 9.47 4.74 -3.75
CA PHE A 292 10.35 4.69 -4.90
C PHE A 292 9.53 4.52 -6.16
N ILE A 293 9.81 5.35 -7.16
CA ILE A 293 9.17 5.32 -8.47
C ILE A 293 10.28 5.44 -9.51
N ASP A 294 10.46 4.42 -10.36
CA ASP A 294 11.57 4.34 -11.31
C ASP A 294 12.95 4.56 -10.65
N GLY A 295 13.13 4.04 -9.43
CA GLY A 295 14.35 4.20 -8.65
C GLY A 295 14.55 5.57 -8.00
N LYS A 296 13.63 6.52 -8.19
CA LYS A 296 13.65 7.83 -7.51
C LYS A 296 12.84 7.76 -6.22
N ALA A 297 13.43 8.21 -5.12
CA ALA A 297 12.77 8.30 -3.82
C ALA A 297 11.90 9.56 -3.68
N PHE A 298 10.77 9.42 -2.98
CA PHE A 298 9.81 10.48 -2.67
C PHE A 298 9.35 10.36 -1.21
N ALA A 299 9.27 11.48 -0.50
CA ALA A 299 8.69 11.54 0.84
C ALA A 299 7.19 11.19 0.79
N SER A 300 6.72 10.32 1.68
CA SER A 300 5.29 10.07 1.92
C SER A 300 4.80 10.69 3.23
N HIS A 301 5.38 10.29 4.36
CA HIS A 301 5.07 10.87 5.67
C HIS A 301 6.19 10.61 6.66
N MET A 302 6.20 11.37 7.75
CA MET A 302 7.06 11.12 8.90
C MET A 302 6.25 11.24 10.18
N ALA A 303 6.45 10.31 11.11
CA ALA A 303 5.77 10.30 12.39
C ALA A 303 6.78 10.24 13.54
N LEU A 304 6.58 11.10 14.53
CA LEU A 304 7.31 11.10 15.79
C LEU A 304 6.44 10.51 16.90
N SER A 305 6.94 9.52 17.61
CA SER A 305 6.20 8.81 18.66
C SER A 305 7.05 8.57 19.89
N ASP A 306 6.44 8.68 21.07
CA ASP A 306 7.04 8.27 22.34
C ASP A 306 7.10 6.73 22.48
N HIS A 307 6.36 6.03 21.64
CA HIS A 307 6.28 4.57 21.56
C HIS A 307 6.95 4.04 20.29
N TRP A 308 7.62 2.89 20.39
CA TRP A 308 8.44 2.31 19.31
C TRP A 308 7.65 1.78 18.12
N ILE A 309 6.41 1.33 18.33
CA ILE A 309 5.47 1.03 17.23
C ILE A 309 4.90 2.35 16.74
N VAL A 310 5.39 2.82 15.60
CA VAL A 310 5.03 4.13 15.06
C VAL A 310 4.01 3.99 13.92
N HIS A 311 2.75 4.31 14.22
CA HIS A 311 1.72 4.53 13.19
C HIS A 311 1.34 6.00 13.16
N TYR A 312 1.29 6.57 11.96
CA TYR A 312 1.05 8.00 11.77
C TYR A 312 -0.22 8.50 12.49
N LEU A 313 -1.32 7.73 12.38
CA LEU A 313 -2.61 8.07 12.99
C LEU A 313 -2.61 8.02 14.52
N SER A 314 -1.77 7.17 15.14
CA SER A 314 -1.70 7.03 16.59
C SER A 314 -0.53 7.78 17.25
N ALA A 315 0.41 8.31 16.46
CA ALA A 315 1.60 9.01 16.95
C ALA A 315 1.31 10.42 17.54
N GLY A 316 0.05 10.88 17.48
CA GLY A 316 -0.36 12.17 18.03
C GLY A 316 0.10 13.39 17.21
N MET A 317 0.36 13.20 15.90
CA MET A 317 0.83 14.27 15.01
C MET A 317 -0.17 15.43 14.93
N GLY A 318 -1.47 15.14 14.91
CA GLY A 318 -2.53 16.17 14.79
C GLY A 318 -2.60 17.09 16.00
N GLN A 319 -2.16 16.62 17.17
CA GLN A 319 -2.25 17.36 18.43
C GLN A 319 -0.98 18.14 18.75
N SER A 320 0.14 17.87 18.06
CA SER A 320 1.43 18.52 18.34
C SER A 320 1.95 19.34 17.16
N ALA A 321 1.88 20.67 17.28
CA ALA A 321 2.47 21.58 16.30
C ALA A 321 3.99 21.39 16.15
N ALA A 322 4.68 21.06 17.26
CA ALA A 322 6.12 20.78 17.24
C ALA A 322 6.43 19.54 16.38
N LYS A 323 5.71 18.42 16.57
CA LYS A 323 5.91 17.22 15.74
C LYS A 323 5.63 17.50 14.26
N ARG A 324 4.58 18.28 13.97
CA ARG A 324 4.26 18.68 12.58
C ARG A 324 5.33 19.57 11.96
N ALA A 325 5.97 20.44 12.73
CA ALA A 325 7.06 21.29 12.23
C ALA A 325 8.28 20.44 11.83
N VAL A 326 8.58 19.35 12.55
CA VAL A 326 9.67 18.43 12.18
C VAL A 326 9.32 17.68 10.89
N GLU A 327 8.09 17.15 10.77
CA GLU A 327 7.66 16.48 9.53
C GLU A 327 7.65 17.45 8.34
N GLN A 328 7.21 18.69 8.55
CA GLN A 328 7.23 19.74 7.52
C GLN A 328 8.64 19.97 7.00
N ALA A 329 9.59 20.24 7.90
CA ALA A 329 10.98 20.48 7.51
C ALA A 329 11.57 19.27 6.78
N TRP A 330 11.31 18.06 7.27
CA TRP A 330 11.75 16.83 6.61
C TRP A 330 11.19 16.67 5.20
N MET A 331 9.91 16.98 4.98
CA MET A 331 9.29 16.91 3.64
C MET A 331 9.79 17.99 2.68
N GLU A 332 9.96 19.22 3.16
CA GLU A 332 10.39 20.35 2.34
C GLU A 332 11.85 20.22 1.90
N ASP A 333 12.71 19.68 2.77
CA ASP A 333 14.14 19.48 2.51
C ASP A 333 14.50 18.06 2.07
N PHE A 334 13.51 17.17 1.86
CA PHE A 334 13.73 15.74 1.58
C PHE A 334 14.81 15.48 0.51
N ASP A 335 14.73 16.13 -0.65
CA ASP A 335 15.67 15.92 -1.76
C ASP A 335 17.04 16.58 -1.55
N ARG A 336 17.16 17.49 -0.58
CA ARG A 336 18.39 18.26 -0.32
C ARG A 336 19.15 17.75 0.90
N ASP A 337 18.46 17.05 1.80
CA ASP A 337 19.03 16.48 3.02
C ASP A 337 18.83 14.96 3.07
N PHE A 338 17.64 14.48 3.48
CA PHE A 338 17.43 13.05 3.78
C PHE A 338 17.81 12.14 2.61
N ALA A 339 17.36 12.44 1.40
CA ALA A 339 17.68 11.64 0.22
C ALA A 339 19.16 11.69 -0.17
N VAL A 340 19.85 12.81 0.11
CA VAL A 340 21.29 12.97 -0.16
C VAL A 340 22.10 12.15 0.86
N ARG A 341 21.76 12.25 2.14
CA ARG A 341 22.45 11.50 3.21
C ARG A 341 22.26 9.99 3.07
N HIS A 342 21.12 9.55 2.52
CA HIS A 342 20.78 8.15 2.31
C HIS A 342 20.95 7.67 0.85
N GLU A 343 21.71 8.37 0.01
CA GLU A 343 21.91 8.01 -1.40
C GLU A 343 22.41 6.56 -1.58
N GLU A 344 23.39 6.14 -0.79
CA GLU A 344 23.94 4.78 -0.83
C GLU A 344 22.88 3.73 -0.49
N SER A 345 22.09 3.97 0.55
CA SER A 345 20.97 3.11 0.97
C SER A 345 19.89 3.04 -0.08
N PHE A 346 19.55 4.16 -0.71
CA PHE A 346 18.55 4.20 -1.77
C PHE A 346 19.03 3.46 -3.03
N ALA A 347 20.31 3.61 -3.38
CA ALA A 347 20.93 2.86 -4.47
C ALA A 347 20.98 1.34 -4.17
N ALA A 348 21.25 0.95 -2.93
CA ALA A 348 21.19 -0.43 -2.47
C ALA A 348 19.78 -1.02 -2.58
N LEU A 349 18.77 -0.31 -2.09
CA LEU A 349 17.37 -0.70 -2.24
C LEU A 349 17.00 -0.90 -3.72
N CYS A 350 17.32 0.04 -4.59
CA CYS A 350 16.99 -0.06 -6.03
C CYS A 350 17.76 -1.19 -6.75
N ARG A 351 18.95 -1.57 -6.27
CA ARG A 351 19.74 -2.67 -6.82
C ARG A 351 19.09 -4.03 -6.52
N HIS A 352 18.51 -4.19 -5.33
CA HIS A 352 17.83 -5.42 -4.90
C HIS A 352 16.36 -5.46 -5.35
N ILE A 353 15.66 -4.34 -5.17
CA ILE A 353 14.22 -4.18 -5.37
C ILE A 353 14.02 -3.58 -6.76
N LYS A 354 14.18 -4.43 -7.77
CA LYS A 354 14.01 -4.10 -9.18
C LYS A 354 12.53 -4.02 -9.58
N LEU A 355 11.77 -3.23 -8.83
CA LEU A 355 10.37 -2.92 -9.07
C LEU A 355 10.25 -1.46 -9.48
N ASP A 356 9.26 -1.16 -10.32
CA ASP A 356 9.01 0.20 -10.82
C ASP A 356 8.40 1.09 -9.71
N TYR A 357 7.68 0.48 -8.77
CA TYR A 357 7.07 1.13 -7.62
C TYR A 357 7.17 0.26 -6.36
N PHE A 358 7.67 0.81 -5.26
CA PHE A 358 7.58 0.21 -3.93
C PHE A 358 7.69 1.27 -2.84
N GLY A 359 7.24 0.97 -1.62
CA GLY A 359 7.40 1.81 -0.44
C GLY A 359 8.24 1.11 0.63
N ILE A 360 8.86 1.92 1.48
CA ILE A 360 9.52 1.48 2.71
C ILE A 360 8.99 2.27 3.90
N ASP A 361 8.91 1.60 5.05
CA ASP A 361 8.92 2.26 6.35
C ASP A 361 10.32 2.12 6.94
N CYS A 362 10.93 3.25 7.30
CA CYS A 362 12.31 3.31 7.76
C CYS A 362 12.52 4.32 8.89
N ALA A 363 13.69 4.27 9.51
CA ALA A 363 14.19 5.27 10.43
C ALA A 363 15.69 5.49 10.17
N GLU A 364 16.19 6.64 10.57
CA GLU A 364 17.62 6.90 10.59
C GLU A 364 18.22 6.53 11.95
N LEU A 365 19.32 5.77 11.95
CA LEU A 365 20.05 5.42 13.16
C LEU A 365 21.08 6.49 13.52
N PRO A 366 21.52 6.57 14.79
CA PRO A 366 22.55 7.52 15.22
C PRO A 366 23.89 7.38 14.48
N ASP A 367 24.19 6.22 13.91
CA ASP A 367 25.39 5.96 13.10
C ASP A 367 25.21 6.32 11.62
N GLY A 368 24.05 6.87 11.24
CA GLY A 368 23.72 7.32 9.88
C GLY A 368 23.14 6.22 8.99
N ARG A 369 23.10 4.95 9.42
CA ARG A 369 22.48 3.88 8.62
C ARG A 369 20.96 4.05 8.55
N LEU A 370 20.37 3.56 7.46
CA LEU A 370 18.93 3.50 7.29
C LEU A 370 18.41 2.18 7.89
N LEU A 371 17.65 2.25 8.98
CA LEU A 371 16.90 1.12 9.51
C LEU A 371 15.64 0.90 8.67
N VAL A 372 15.51 -0.26 8.03
CA VAL A 372 14.32 -0.63 7.23
C VAL A 372 13.47 -1.62 8.02
N PHE A 373 12.22 -1.24 8.31
CA PHE A 373 11.27 -2.06 9.08
C PHE A 373 10.39 -2.93 8.18
N GLU A 374 9.95 -2.34 7.07
CA GLU A 374 8.97 -2.89 6.16
C GLU A 374 9.24 -2.35 4.76
N LEU A 375 9.02 -3.19 3.78
CA LEU A 375 9.06 -2.86 2.36
C LEU A 375 7.91 -3.59 1.69
N ASP A 376 7.08 -2.87 0.94
CA ASP A 376 5.90 -3.44 0.29
C ASP A 376 5.51 -2.58 -0.94
N VAL A 377 4.81 -3.19 -1.88
CA VAL A 377 4.15 -2.48 -3.00
C VAL A 377 2.78 -1.94 -2.59
N ALA A 378 2.09 -2.59 -1.63
CA ALA A 378 0.73 -2.26 -1.22
C ALA A 378 0.65 -1.29 -0.02
N MET A 379 1.60 -0.37 0.09
CA MET A 379 1.55 0.70 1.09
C MET A 379 0.54 1.78 0.70
N VAL A 380 -0.32 2.16 1.64
CA VAL A 380 -1.24 3.30 1.46
C VAL A 380 -0.45 4.61 1.44
N VAL A 381 -0.63 5.36 0.35
CA VAL A 381 -0.08 6.70 0.11
C VAL A 381 -1.24 7.56 -0.39
N HIS A 382 -1.52 8.68 0.29
CA HIS A 382 -2.70 9.49 0.02
C HIS A 382 -2.44 10.97 0.34
N ASN A 383 -3.29 11.86 -0.18
CA ASN A 383 -3.29 13.29 0.12
C ASN A 383 -4.55 13.74 0.86
N MET A 384 -5.11 12.86 1.70
CA MET A 384 -6.37 13.13 2.41
C MET A 384 -6.20 13.92 3.72
N ASP A 385 -4.97 14.16 4.15
CA ASP A 385 -4.69 14.93 5.37
C ASP A 385 -5.23 16.37 5.25
N ASP A 386 -5.79 16.88 6.35
CA ASP A 386 -6.40 18.21 6.42
C ASP A 386 -5.38 19.29 6.01
N PRO A 387 -5.61 20.06 4.93
CA PRO A 387 -4.66 21.04 4.42
C PRO A 387 -4.46 22.24 5.36
N ILE A 388 -5.36 22.47 6.32
CA ILE A 388 -5.18 23.50 7.35
C ILE A 388 -4.21 22.99 8.42
N VAL A 389 -4.30 21.72 8.80
CA VAL A 389 -3.45 21.11 9.83
C VAL A 389 -2.07 20.72 9.28
N TYR A 390 -2.02 20.26 8.02
CA TYR A 390 -0.84 19.74 7.33
C TYR A 390 -0.64 20.36 5.93
N PRO A 391 -0.44 21.69 5.83
CA PRO A 391 -0.38 22.38 4.54
C PRO A 391 0.72 21.86 3.60
N TYR A 392 1.86 21.44 4.16
CA TYR A 392 3.01 20.95 3.41
C TYR A 392 2.79 19.57 2.75
N LYS A 393 1.87 18.75 3.28
CA LYS A 393 1.64 17.39 2.77
C LYS A 393 1.06 17.39 1.37
N GLN A 394 0.20 18.34 1.03
CA GLN A 394 -0.34 18.45 -0.32
C GLN A 394 0.76 18.68 -1.36
N VAL A 395 1.79 19.46 -1.02
CA VAL A 395 2.93 19.74 -1.90
C VAL A 395 3.77 18.49 -2.11
N ALA A 396 4.13 17.80 -1.01
CA ALA A 396 4.89 16.55 -1.08
C ALA A 396 4.13 15.45 -1.86
N MET A 397 2.83 15.30 -1.58
CA MET A 397 2.00 14.27 -2.23
C MET A 397 1.78 14.58 -3.71
N ARG A 398 1.60 15.85 -4.08
CA ARG A 398 1.53 16.23 -5.49
C ARG A 398 2.80 15.85 -6.22
N LYS A 399 3.97 16.13 -5.65
CA LYS A 399 5.27 15.76 -6.24
C LYS A 399 5.40 14.24 -6.44
N LEU A 400 4.97 13.45 -5.46
CA LEU A 400 4.99 11.99 -5.55
C LEU A 400 4.02 11.49 -6.63
N PHE A 401 2.78 11.98 -6.65
CA PHE A 401 1.75 11.59 -7.62
C PHE A 401 2.12 11.99 -9.05
N ASP A 402 2.69 13.18 -9.24
CA ASP A 402 3.28 13.61 -10.50
C ASP A 402 4.39 12.64 -10.95
N GLY A 403 5.28 12.26 -10.04
CA GLY A 403 6.32 11.26 -10.32
C GLY A 403 5.74 9.94 -10.80
N PHE A 404 4.65 9.47 -10.20
CA PHE A 404 3.95 8.25 -10.60
C PHE A 404 3.31 8.38 -11.99
N VAL A 405 2.55 9.46 -12.22
CA VAL A 405 1.89 9.72 -13.51
C VAL A 405 2.91 9.90 -14.63
N ASP A 406 4.02 10.59 -14.38
CA ASP A 406 5.09 10.75 -15.36
C ASP A 406 5.77 9.41 -15.69
N ALA A 407 5.92 8.50 -14.71
CA ALA A 407 6.43 7.16 -14.95
C ALA A 407 5.52 6.33 -15.86
N ILE A 408 4.20 6.50 -15.75
CA ILE A 408 3.22 5.89 -16.67
C ILE A 408 3.35 6.53 -18.06
N ARG A 409 3.34 7.86 -18.15
CA ARG A 409 3.43 8.60 -19.43
C ARG A 409 4.69 8.24 -20.21
N ARG A 410 5.85 8.16 -19.56
CA ARG A 410 7.10 7.75 -20.21
C ARG A 410 7.01 6.36 -20.83
N ARG A 411 6.39 5.41 -20.14
CA ARG A 411 6.21 4.03 -20.64
C ARG A 411 5.23 3.97 -21.80
N ALA A 412 4.07 4.63 -21.66
CA ALA A 412 3.06 4.73 -22.73
C ALA A 412 3.60 5.43 -23.99
N GLY A 413 4.47 6.44 -23.83
CA GLY A 413 5.08 7.16 -24.94
C GLY A 413 6.27 6.45 -25.58
N SER A 414 6.90 5.49 -24.90
CA SER A 414 8.03 4.70 -25.44
C SER A 414 7.57 3.60 -26.41
N THR A 415 6.27 3.49 -26.67
CA THR A 415 5.66 2.47 -27.53
C THR A 415 5.39 2.95 -28.97
N LEU A 416 5.93 4.12 -29.37
CA LEU A 416 5.85 4.70 -30.72
C LEU A 416 7.13 4.47 -31.54
#